data_AF-A0A661KJR7-F1
#
_entry.id   AF-A0A661KJR7-F1
#
_cell.length_a   1.000
_cell.length_b   1.000
_cell.length_c   1.000
_cell.angle_alpha   90.00
_cell.angle_beta   90.00
_cell.angle_gamma   90.00
#
_symmetry.space_group_name_H-M   'P 1'
#
loop_
_entity.id
_entity.type
_entity.pdbx_description
1 polymer ?
#
loop_
_entity_poly.entity_id
_entity_poly.type
_entity_poly.pdbx_seq_one_letter_code
_entity_poly.pdbx_strand_id
1 'polypeptide(L)'
;MEWRLICNTEAGVADLLALPAAVAEARIAGRYILAQRSVPETIILQRVKRKGILAGAEVVIDKEGAQRKGIEVATQPRGGRRGARPAETISLQELMLKAKDKFSSADSPPDELAALIYTSGTTGNPKGVMLTHGNFLAECEATSEIITTTEEDRFASLVPFFHIYGLAIGLVVSLFRGCGTVLFPQYSPRQFLKRMGQEKVSILIAIPTQYHHLLLAAKKGLIHHRCLKYCISGAAPLPVKVIQAFKETFGVGILEGYGLTETTAAVAVNPHEEAKPGSVGKAVKGIQIKIADDHGNALPPNKVGEVLVKGEVVMKGYYNLPQETQEVLNDGWLRTGDLGYQDEEGYFYITERKKDIIIKGGFNISPAEIEELLCSHPKVKEAAVVGQKEKEDREEAIKAFVVPAEGEELTSAEIIGYCRMRLASYKVPDEVEFRQNLPKSATGKVLRKELRQGYKDLRVIERE
;
A
#
# COMPACT_ATOMS: atom_id res chain seq x y z
N MET A 1 -29.30 21.79 37.31
CA MET A 1 -28.68 21.10 38.47
C MET A 1 -28.32 19.70 38.00
N GLU A 2 -27.25 19.51 37.23
CA GLU A 2 -25.83 19.76 37.57
C GLU A 2 -25.35 18.94 38.77
N TRP A 3 -24.94 17.70 38.48
CA TRP A 3 -23.93 16.94 39.20
C TRP A 3 -23.12 16.21 38.09
N ARG A 4 -21.88 16.61 37.84
CA ARG A 4 -20.62 16.02 38.36
C ARG A 4 -20.39 14.55 37.97
N LEU A 5 -19.23 14.31 37.33
CA LEU A 5 -18.36 13.23 37.77
C LEU A 5 -16.90 13.71 37.80
N ILE A 6 -16.18 13.27 38.82
CA ILE A 6 -14.73 13.36 39.02
C ILE A 6 -14.30 11.91 39.29
N CYS A 7 -13.22 11.39 38.69
CA CYS A 7 -12.37 10.45 39.41
C CYS A 7 -10.97 10.23 38.84
N ASN A 8 -10.10 9.91 39.80
CA ASN A 8 -8.75 9.35 39.73
C ASN A 8 -8.85 7.97 40.46
N THR A 9 -7.92 7.02 40.49
CA THR A 9 -6.47 6.98 40.19
C THR A 9 -6.10 5.51 39.87
N GLU A 10 -4.80 5.22 39.72
CA GLU A 10 -4.17 3.91 39.96
C GLU A 10 -4.50 2.72 39.01
N ALA A 11 -3.58 2.54 38.04
CA ALA A 11 -3.16 1.31 37.34
C ALA A 11 -4.11 0.62 36.32
N GLY A 12 -3.67 0.57 35.05
CA GLY A 12 -4.03 -0.51 34.11
C GLY A 12 -4.45 -0.11 32.68
N VAL A 13 -3.46 0.14 31.81
CA VAL A 13 -3.48 0.04 30.31
C VAL A 13 -4.78 0.37 29.55
N ALA A 14 -4.75 1.45 28.76
CA ALA A 14 -5.48 1.55 27.48
C ALA A 14 -4.90 2.65 26.57
N ASP A 15 -3.74 2.41 25.96
CA ASP A 15 -3.35 3.13 24.74
C ASP A 15 -4.36 2.79 23.63
N LEU A 16 -5.03 3.79 23.04
CA LEU A 16 -5.89 3.54 21.88
C LEU A 16 -5.61 4.47 20.70
N LEU A 17 -4.72 3.98 19.86
CA LEU A 17 -4.48 4.35 18.48
C LEU A 17 -5.79 4.53 17.67
N ALA A 18 -5.82 5.56 16.81
CA ALA A 18 -6.74 5.61 15.68
C ALA A 18 -6.12 6.36 14.48
N LEU A 19 -5.51 5.62 13.55
CA LEU A 19 -5.01 6.17 12.28
C LEU A 19 -5.23 5.21 11.08
N PRO A 20 -6.48 5.07 10.58
CA PRO A 20 -6.72 4.59 9.22
C PRO A 20 -6.22 5.58 8.16
N ALA A 21 -5.94 5.02 7.00
CA ALA A 21 -5.62 5.60 5.68
C ALA A 21 -6.53 6.75 5.14
N ALA A 22 -7.38 7.38 5.96
CA ALA A 22 -8.42 8.34 5.54
C ALA A 22 -8.08 9.83 5.76
N VAL A 23 -6.93 10.17 6.37
CA VAL A 23 -6.41 11.56 6.34
C VAL A 23 -5.74 11.87 4.99
N ALA A 24 -5.57 10.85 4.15
CA ALA A 24 -4.54 10.76 3.13
C ALA A 24 -4.86 11.45 1.78
N GLU A 25 -5.92 12.27 1.71
CA GLU A 25 -6.02 13.31 0.67
C GLU A 25 -5.31 14.62 1.08
N ALA A 26 -4.72 14.70 2.29
CA ALA A 26 -4.00 15.87 2.73
C ALA A 26 -2.84 15.61 3.72
N ARG A 27 -1.71 16.28 3.44
CA ARG A 27 -0.54 16.55 4.30
C ARG A 27 0.45 15.39 4.49
N ILE A 28 1.53 15.47 3.72
CA ILE A 28 2.80 14.82 4.02
C ILE A 28 3.72 15.89 4.60
N ALA A 29 4.22 15.62 5.80
CA ALA A 29 5.54 16.02 6.31
C ALA A 29 6.09 17.42 5.93
N GLY A 30 5.34 18.48 6.18
CA GLY A 30 5.92 19.84 6.22
C GLY A 30 7.04 20.03 7.25
N ARG A 31 7.18 19.10 8.23
CA ARG A 31 8.31 19.04 9.16
C ARG A 31 9.39 18.02 8.79
N TYR A 32 9.10 16.74 8.49
CA TYR A 32 10.20 15.79 8.19
C TYR A 32 10.98 16.11 6.89
N ILE A 33 10.38 16.81 5.93
CA ILE A 33 11.09 17.24 4.71
C ILE A 33 11.92 18.54 4.93
N LEU A 34 11.73 19.25 6.06
CA LEU A 34 12.27 20.62 6.26
C LEU A 34 12.71 20.98 7.70
N ALA A 35 12.70 20.07 8.69
CA ALA A 35 12.92 20.40 10.09
C ALA A 35 13.80 19.37 10.84
N GLN A 36 14.86 19.89 11.47
CA GLN A 36 15.99 19.16 12.04
C GLN A 36 15.73 18.44 13.39
N ARG A 37 14.49 18.04 13.74
CA ARG A 37 14.18 17.41 15.05
C ARG A 37 13.03 16.38 15.02
N SER A 38 13.22 15.31 15.79
CA SER A 38 12.22 14.25 16.08
C SER A 38 11.23 14.67 17.19
N VAL A 39 10.04 14.06 17.21
CA VAL A 39 8.99 14.31 18.23
C VAL A 39 8.24 13.01 18.58
N PRO A 40 8.21 12.59 19.87
CA PRO A 40 7.38 11.46 20.35
C PRO A 40 5.91 11.86 20.66
N GLU A 41 5.06 10.84 20.84
CA GLU A 41 3.73 10.90 21.50
C GLU A 41 2.70 11.91 20.95
N THR A 42 1.84 11.46 20.02
CA THR A 42 0.72 12.26 19.47
C THR A 42 -0.64 11.69 19.86
N ILE A 43 -1.53 12.53 20.40
CA ILE A 43 -2.95 12.19 20.66
C ILE A 43 -3.84 13.02 19.73
N ILE A 44 -4.70 12.36 18.95
CA ILE A 44 -5.62 13.01 18.00
C ILE A 44 -7.04 13.03 18.57
N LEU A 45 -7.53 14.20 18.97
CA LEU A 45 -8.94 14.37 19.38
C LEU A 45 -9.82 14.77 18.18
N GLN A 46 -10.64 13.84 17.69
CA GLN A 46 -11.58 14.08 16.59
C GLN A 46 -13.00 14.34 17.13
N ARG A 47 -13.55 15.54 16.89
CA ARG A 47 -14.98 15.80 17.14
C ARG A 47 -15.83 15.13 16.06
N VAL A 48 -16.50 14.03 16.40
CA VAL A 48 -17.53 13.44 15.54
C VAL A 48 -18.76 14.35 15.50
N LYS A 49 -19.22 14.71 14.30
CA LYS A 49 -20.62 15.14 14.09
C LYS A 49 -21.09 14.71 12.70
N ARG A 50 -22.20 13.97 12.64
CA ARG A 50 -22.97 13.74 11.40
C ARG A 50 -24.40 14.29 11.61
N LYS A 51 -25.00 14.71 10.49
CA LYS A 51 -26.37 15.24 10.27
C LYS A 51 -27.33 15.27 11.48
N GLY A 52 -27.80 16.46 11.83
CA GLY A 52 -28.92 16.69 12.75
C GLY A 52 -28.85 18.07 13.40
N ILE A 53 -29.99 18.76 13.51
CA ILE A 53 -30.10 20.01 14.29
C ILE A 53 -30.03 19.63 15.77
N LEU A 54 -28.97 20.05 16.48
CA LEU A 54 -28.97 20.19 17.94
C LEU A 54 -27.77 21.02 18.41
N ALA A 55 -28.01 21.69 19.55
CA ALA A 55 -27.41 22.94 19.98
C ALA A 55 -25.89 22.90 20.29
N GLY A 56 -25.36 24.09 20.56
CA GLY A 56 -23.94 24.29 20.84
C GLY A 56 -23.49 23.73 22.18
N ALA A 57 -22.38 23.00 22.14
CA ALA A 57 -21.45 22.91 23.25
C ALA A 57 -20.08 23.35 22.69
N GLU A 58 -19.54 24.45 23.19
CA GLU A 58 -18.13 24.78 23.02
C GLU A 58 -17.34 23.96 24.05
N VAL A 59 -16.54 23.01 23.56
CA VAL A 59 -15.56 22.32 24.39
C VAL A 59 -14.30 23.17 24.38
N VAL A 60 -13.97 23.78 25.52
CA VAL A 60 -12.71 24.51 25.70
C VAL A 60 -11.59 23.48 25.88
N ILE A 61 -10.58 23.51 25.02
CA ILE A 61 -9.40 22.64 25.13
C ILE A 61 -8.33 23.38 25.92
N ASP A 62 -7.88 22.79 27.03
CA ASP A 62 -6.73 23.28 27.80
C ASP A 62 -5.42 23.03 27.04
N LYS A 63 -5.04 23.99 26.20
CA LYS A 63 -3.81 23.94 25.40
C LYS A 63 -2.55 24.05 26.27
N GLU A 64 -2.60 24.76 27.39
CA GLU A 64 -1.46 24.94 28.29
C GLU A 64 -1.22 23.69 29.15
N GLY A 65 -2.29 23.00 29.54
CA GLY A 65 -2.22 21.64 30.11
C GLY A 65 -1.64 20.62 29.11
N ALA A 66 -2.04 20.68 27.84
CA ALA A 66 -1.51 19.82 26.80
C ALA A 66 0.00 20.07 26.55
N GLN A 67 0.40 21.33 26.36
CA GLN A 67 1.81 21.70 26.16
C GLN A 67 2.71 21.31 27.36
N ARG A 68 2.24 21.49 28.60
CA ARG A 68 2.97 21.06 29.81
C ARG A 68 3.19 19.54 29.89
N LYS A 69 2.44 18.75 29.13
CA LYS A 69 2.57 17.28 29.04
C LYS A 69 3.21 16.80 27.73
N GLY A 70 3.69 17.71 26.88
CA GLY A 70 4.24 17.36 25.55
C GLY A 70 3.18 16.95 24.51
N ILE A 71 1.88 17.10 24.81
CA ILE A 71 0.79 16.63 23.95
C ILE A 71 0.45 17.68 22.89
N GLU A 72 0.64 17.35 21.61
CA GLU A 72 0.26 18.24 20.51
C GLU A 72 -1.26 18.23 20.25
N VAL A 73 -1.86 19.39 19.99
CA VAL A 73 -3.31 19.55 19.82
C VAL A 73 -3.68 19.89 18.38
N ALA A 74 -4.28 18.93 17.68
CA ALA A 74 -4.90 19.15 16.37
C ALA A 74 -6.00 20.22 16.44
N THR A 75 -5.98 21.21 15.53
CA THR A 75 -6.99 22.28 15.50
C THR A 75 -7.71 22.38 14.15
N GLN A 76 -8.99 22.75 14.18
CA GLN A 76 -9.76 23.11 12.99
C GLN A 76 -9.81 24.64 12.88
N PRO A 77 -9.34 25.25 11.78
CA PRO A 77 -9.53 26.68 11.54
C PRO A 77 -11.04 27.00 11.46
N ARG A 78 -11.49 28.06 12.16
CA ARG A 78 -12.86 28.56 12.02
C ARG A 78 -13.08 28.99 10.55
N GLY A 79 -14.08 28.39 9.87
CA GLY A 79 -14.59 28.90 8.59
C GLY A 79 -14.18 28.20 7.29
N GLY A 80 -13.78 26.92 7.27
CA GLY A 80 -13.43 26.22 6.02
C GLY A 80 -14.04 24.83 5.85
N ARG A 81 -14.44 24.46 4.63
CA ARG A 81 -14.88 23.08 4.22
C ARG A 81 -13.76 22.01 4.30
N ARG A 82 -12.61 22.30 4.92
CA ARG A 82 -11.44 21.41 4.98
C ARG A 82 -11.48 20.64 6.30
N GLY A 83 -11.32 19.31 6.24
CA GLY A 83 -11.26 18.44 7.42
C GLY A 83 -10.11 18.79 8.37
N ALA A 84 -10.24 18.40 9.64
CA ALA A 84 -9.28 18.66 10.73
C ALA A 84 -7.83 18.37 10.32
N ARG A 85 -6.89 19.18 10.80
CA ARG A 85 -5.45 19.03 10.53
C ARG A 85 -4.73 18.58 11.80
N PRO A 86 -3.80 17.60 11.74
CA PRO A 86 -2.76 17.52 12.75
C PRO A 86 -2.04 18.88 12.77
N ALA A 87 -1.70 19.35 13.97
CA ALA A 87 -0.98 20.61 14.09
C ALA A 87 0.39 20.52 13.38
N GLU A 88 0.92 21.68 13.02
CA GLU A 88 2.25 21.84 12.39
C GLU A 88 2.45 21.12 11.02
N THR A 89 1.40 20.49 10.47
CA THR A 89 1.40 19.91 9.13
C THR A 89 1.12 20.94 8.03
N ILE A 90 1.93 20.89 6.97
CA ILE A 90 1.74 21.66 5.74
C ILE A 90 1.19 20.71 4.67
N SER A 91 0.22 21.15 3.86
CA SER A 91 -0.23 20.36 2.71
C SER A 91 0.73 20.49 1.52
N LEU A 92 0.80 19.51 0.62
CA LEU A 92 1.61 19.62 -0.60
C LEU A 92 1.22 20.87 -1.42
N GLN A 93 -0.08 21.17 -1.52
CA GLN A 93 -0.56 22.38 -2.18
C GLN A 93 -0.05 23.66 -1.50
N GLU A 94 0.03 23.69 -0.16
CA GLU A 94 0.57 24.83 0.60
C GLU A 94 2.10 24.91 0.54
N LEU A 95 2.81 23.78 0.36
CA LEU A 95 4.24 23.78 0.05
C LEU A 95 4.48 24.36 -1.36
N MET A 96 3.74 23.88 -2.37
CA MET A 96 3.84 24.37 -3.75
C MET A 96 3.50 25.87 -3.87
N LEU A 97 2.48 26.35 -3.16
CA LEU A 97 2.12 27.78 -3.13
C LEU A 97 3.15 28.67 -2.39
N LYS A 98 4.02 28.09 -1.58
CA LYS A 98 5.13 28.77 -0.88
C LYS A 98 6.48 28.55 -1.54
N ALA A 99 6.56 27.69 -2.56
CA ALA A 99 7.78 27.43 -3.30
C ALA A 99 8.26 28.72 -3.99
N LYS A 100 9.58 28.83 -4.13
CA LYS A 100 10.24 29.94 -4.84
C LYS A 100 11.04 29.34 -5.98
N ASP A 101 11.14 30.08 -7.09
CA ASP A 101 11.93 29.66 -8.26
C ASP A 101 13.42 29.48 -7.94
N LYS A 102 13.89 30.11 -6.84
CA LYS A 102 15.21 29.89 -6.26
C LYS A 102 15.12 28.91 -5.10
N PHE A 103 15.59 27.69 -5.33
CA PHE A 103 15.82 26.67 -4.31
C PHE A 103 17.25 26.77 -3.77
N SER A 104 17.42 26.46 -2.49
CA SER A 104 18.72 26.20 -1.87
C SER A 104 18.57 24.92 -1.06
N SER A 105 19.39 23.92 -1.36
CA SER A 105 19.43 22.67 -0.60
C SER A 105 19.94 22.94 0.81
N ALA A 106 19.39 22.22 1.78
CA ALA A 106 20.08 22.01 3.05
C ALA A 106 21.06 20.84 2.87
N ASP A 107 22.25 20.94 3.46
CA ASP A 107 23.19 19.83 3.51
C ASP A 107 22.67 18.79 4.53
N SER A 108 22.16 17.67 4.02
CA SER A 108 21.60 16.56 4.80
C SER A 108 22.46 15.31 4.61
N PRO A 109 23.05 14.73 5.68
CA PRO A 109 23.81 13.49 5.57
C PRO A 109 22.95 12.31 5.08
N PRO A 110 23.51 11.34 4.32
CA PRO A 110 22.75 10.20 3.82
C PRO A 110 22.03 9.38 4.90
N ASP A 111 22.58 9.28 6.12
CA ASP A 111 21.99 8.51 7.23
C ASP A 111 20.92 9.28 8.05
N GLU A 112 20.68 10.55 7.74
CA GLU A 112 19.61 11.36 8.35
C GLU A 112 18.23 10.93 7.82
N LEU A 113 17.22 10.97 8.68
CA LEU A 113 15.85 10.55 8.33
C LEU A 113 15.19 11.58 7.40
N ALA A 114 14.84 11.15 6.19
CA ALA A 114 14.10 11.94 5.21
C ALA A 114 12.58 11.76 5.34
N ALA A 115 12.12 10.56 5.73
CA ALA A 115 10.69 10.27 5.83
C ALA A 115 10.32 9.22 6.89
N LEU A 116 9.13 9.40 7.46
CA LEU A 116 8.39 8.36 8.18
C LEU A 116 7.15 7.99 7.37
N ILE A 117 7.13 6.79 6.79
CA ILE A 117 5.99 6.29 5.99
C ILE A 117 5.29 5.18 6.76
N TYR A 118 4.01 5.38 7.10
CA TYR A 118 3.26 4.42 7.90
C TYR A 118 2.63 3.32 7.03
N THR A 119 3.03 2.08 7.27
CA THR A 119 2.39 0.89 6.68
C THR A 119 1.21 0.46 7.55
N SER A 120 0.18 -0.14 6.94
CA SER A 120 -1.07 -0.49 7.63
C SER A 120 -0.99 -1.72 8.54
N GLY A 121 0.22 -2.19 8.88
CA GLY A 121 0.53 -3.13 9.96
C GLY A 121 -0.27 -4.43 9.95
N THR A 122 0.35 -5.54 9.55
CA THR A 122 -0.38 -6.82 9.51
C THR A 122 -0.73 -7.40 10.89
N THR A 123 -0.12 -6.86 11.95
CA THR A 123 -0.35 -7.14 13.37
C THR A 123 -1.37 -6.21 14.04
N GLY A 124 -2.03 -5.31 13.30
CA GLY A 124 -3.09 -4.43 13.81
C GLY A 124 -2.73 -2.96 13.73
N ASN A 125 -1.64 -2.56 14.40
CA ASN A 125 -1.21 -1.17 14.53
C ASN A 125 -0.34 -0.71 13.33
N PRO A 126 -0.55 0.50 12.78
CA PRO A 126 0.33 1.04 11.75
C PRO A 126 1.78 1.18 12.21
N LYS A 127 2.74 0.70 11.41
CA LYS A 127 4.18 0.79 11.71
C LYS A 127 4.80 1.92 10.89
N GLY A 128 5.48 2.87 11.55
CA GLY A 128 6.19 3.96 10.88
C GLY A 128 7.55 3.47 10.38
N VAL A 129 7.72 3.32 9.07
CA VAL A 129 9.01 2.94 8.47
C VAL A 129 9.93 4.15 8.42
N MET A 130 11.15 4.01 8.96
CA MET A 130 12.19 5.03 8.98
C MET A 130 13.05 4.96 7.72
N LEU A 131 12.90 5.95 6.83
CA LEU A 131 13.67 6.08 5.58
C LEU A 131 14.62 7.28 5.63
N THR A 132 15.86 7.06 5.21
CA THR A 132 16.93 8.07 5.19
C THR A 132 17.05 8.76 3.83
N HIS A 133 17.83 9.84 3.75
CA HIS A 133 18.18 10.46 2.46
C HIS A 133 18.92 9.47 1.54
N GLY A 134 19.86 8.69 2.10
CA GLY A 134 20.62 7.65 1.40
C GLY A 134 19.71 6.56 0.84
N ASN A 135 18.67 6.14 1.59
CA ASN A 135 17.69 5.19 1.07
C ASN A 135 17.01 5.70 -0.21
N PHE A 136 16.62 6.99 -0.27
CA PHE A 136 16.02 7.59 -1.46
C PHE A 136 17.01 7.80 -2.61
N LEU A 137 18.28 8.10 -2.33
CA LEU A 137 19.32 8.13 -3.38
C LEU A 137 19.54 6.74 -3.99
N ALA A 138 19.70 5.72 -3.14
CA ALA A 138 19.88 4.34 -3.59
C ALA A 138 18.71 3.86 -4.48
N GLU A 139 17.47 4.21 -4.14
CA GLU A 139 16.29 3.92 -4.96
C GLU A 139 16.33 4.63 -6.34
N CYS A 140 16.80 5.88 -6.37
CA CYS A 140 16.94 6.65 -7.62
C CYS A 140 18.05 6.12 -8.53
N GLU A 141 19.17 5.68 -7.94
CA GLU A 141 20.27 5.06 -8.67
C GLU A 141 19.88 3.68 -9.19
N ALA A 142 19.29 2.83 -8.33
CA ALA A 142 18.79 1.51 -8.67
C ALA A 142 17.80 1.57 -9.86
N THR A 143 16.81 2.45 -9.78
CA THR A 143 15.76 2.55 -10.81
C THR A 143 16.19 3.23 -12.11
N SER A 144 17.34 3.93 -12.12
CA SER A 144 17.86 4.63 -13.30
C SER A 144 18.28 3.71 -14.46
N GLU A 145 18.52 2.42 -14.22
CA GLU A 145 18.85 1.44 -15.28
C GLU A 145 17.63 0.70 -15.86
N ILE A 146 16.46 0.87 -15.24
CA ILE A 146 15.21 0.20 -15.65
C ILE A 146 14.52 0.98 -16.79
N ILE A 147 14.58 2.31 -16.72
CA ILE A 147 13.94 3.22 -17.67
C ILE A 147 14.91 4.32 -18.13
N THR A 148 15.00 4.53 -19.44
CA THR A 148 15.83 5.59 -20.02
C THR A 148 15.00 6.88 -20.14
N THR A 149 15.39 7.93 -19.42
CA THR A 149 14.63 9.20 -19.39
C THR A 149 15.48 10.41 -19.76
N THR A 150 14.84 11.45 -20.31
CA THR A 150 15.42 12.78 -20.56
C THR A 150 14.65 13.87 -19.79
N GLU A 151 15.15 15.10 -19.80
CA GLU A 151 14.46 16.29 -19.25
C GLU A 151 13.12 16.62 -19.95
N GLU A 152 12.87 16.06 -21.14
CA GLU A 152 11.58 16.18 -21.83
C GLU A 152 10.53 15.19 -21.29
N ASP A 153 10.94 14.12 -20.60
CA ASP A 153 10.03 13.10 -20.11
C ASP A 153 9.12 13.60 -18.98
N ARG A 154 7.89 13.08 -18.96
CA ARG A 154 6.83 13.51 -18.06
C ARG A 154 6.22 12.30 -17.37
N PHE A 155 6.52 12.18 -16.07
CA PHE A 155 5.92 11.19 -15.19
C PHE A 155 4.50 11.60 -14.86
N ALA A 156 3.55 10.68 -14.95
CA ALA A 156 2.25 10.78 -14.31
C ALA A 156 2.18 9.74 -13.19
N SER A 157 2.28 10.22 -11.94
CA SER A 157 1.96 9.39 -10.78
C SER A 157 0.48 9.47 -10.50
N LEU A 158 -0.21 8.34 -10.67
CA LEU A 158 -1.59 8.16 -10.23
C LEU A 158 -1.65 7.58 -8.80
N VAL A 159 -0.49 7.29 -8.21
CA VAL A 159 -0.36 6.69 -6.88
C VAL A 159 -0.21 7.80 -5.85
N PRO A 160 -1.02 7.84 -4.78
CA PRO A 160 -0.90 8.88 -3.77
C PRO A 160 0.46 8.90 -3.08
N PHE A 161 1.02 10.09 -2.86
CA PHE A 161 2.37 10.24 -2.28
C PHE A 161 2.51 9.78 -0.83
N PHE A 162 1.40 9.52 -0.11
CA PHE A 162 1.50 8.94 1.24
C PHE A 162 1.89 7.44 1.19
N HIS A 163 1.80 6.84 0.02
CA HIS A 163 2.27 5.49 -0.26
C HIS A 163 3.65 5.59 -0.91
N ILE A 164 4.62 4.77 -0.44
CA ILE A 164 6.03 4.87 -0.86
C ILE A 164 6.19 4.87 -2.38
N TYR A 165 5.45 4.04 -3.11
CA TYR A 165 5.50 3.95 -4.56
C TYR A 165 5.12 5.28 -5.26
N GLY A 166 4.16 6.04 -4.70
CA GLY A 166 3.81 7.36 -5.21
C GLY A 166 4.88 8.40 -4.90
N LEU A 167 5.51 8.32 -3.72
CA LEU A 167 6.56 9.25 -3.29
C LEU A 167 7.89 8.99 -4.00
N ALA A 168 8.49 7.81 -3.79
CA ALA A 168 9.79 7.45 -4.33
C ALA A 168 9.76 7.43 -5.87
N ILE A 169 9.06 6.47 -6.48
CA ILE A 169 9.02 6.31 -7.94
C ILE A 169 8.25 7.45 -8.62
N GLY A 170 7.12 7.88 -8.04
CA GLY A 170 6.22 8.84 -8.66
C GLY A 170 6.64 10.32 -8.56
N LEU A 171 7.55 10.68 -7.65
CA LEU A 171 7.99 12.07 -7.43
C LEU A 171 9.51 12.22 -7.22
N VAL A 172 10.15 11.39 -6.38
CA VAL A 172 11.58 11.57 -6.08
C VAL A 172 12.45 11.14 -7.26
N VAL A 173 12.18 9.98 -7.86
CA VAL A 173 12.88 9.50 -9.07
C VAL A 173 12.71 10.48 -10.23
N SER A 174 11.50 10.99 -10.49
CA SER A 174 11.28 11.94 -11.57
C SER A 174 12.06 13.25 -11.38
N LEU A 175 12.12 13.77 -10.14
CA LEU A 175 12.93 14.95 -9.80
C LEU A 175 14.43 14.68 -9.94
N PHE A 176 14.93 13.54 -9.43
CA PHE A 176 16.34 13.13 -9.54
C PHE A 176 16.78 13.01 -11.00
N ARG A 177 15.89 12.51 -11.87
CA ARG A 177 16.11 12.37 -13.32
C ARG A 177 15.95 13.68 -14.11
N GLY A 178 15.61 14.81 -13.47
CA GLY A 178 15.33 16.08 -14.14
C GLY A 178 14.04 16.09 -14.97
N CYS A 179 13.17 15.09 -14.78
CA CYS A 179 11.91 14.95 -15.51
C CYS A 179 10.78 15.78 -14.87
N GLY A 180 9.79 16.17 -15.67
CA GLY A 180 8.58 16.81 -15.15
C GLY A 180 7.62 15.80 -14.53
N THR A 181 6.87 16.21 -13.50
CA THR A 181 5.82 15.39 -12.87
C THR A 181 4.45 16.03 -13.05
N VAL A 182 3.54 15.32 -13.72
CA VAL A 182 2.15 15.74 -13.97
C VAL A 182 1.25 15.19 -12.86
N LEU A 183 0.75 16.10 -12.01
CA LEU A 183 -0.08 15.74 -10.87
C LEU A 183 -1.55 15.57 -11.25
N PHE A 184 -2.18 14.54 -10.67
CA PHE A 184 -3.60 14.26 -10.75
C PHE A 184 -4.21 14.18 -9.34
N PRO A 185 -4.49 15.33 -8.68
CA PRO A 185 -4.97 15.36 -7.29
C PRO A 185 -6.27 14.59 -7.06
N GLN A 186 -7.09 14.45 -8.10
CA GLN A 186 -8.26 13.59 -8.14
C GLN A 186 -8.12 12.66 -9.34
N TYR A 187 -7.97 11.36 -9.10
CA TYR A 187 -7.87 10.39 -10.17
C TYR A 187 -9.23 10.19 -10.86
N SER A 188 -9.25 10.39 -12.18
CA SER A 188 -10.36 10.01 -13.04
C SER A 188 -9.82 9.43 -14.35
N PRO A 189 -10.16 8.18 -14.72
CA PRO A 189 -9.62 7.54 -15.93
C PRO A 189 -9.84 8.37 -17.20
N ARG A 190 -11.03 8.96 -17.34
CA ARG A 190 -11.39 9.80 -18.50
C ARG A 190 -10.61 11.12 -18.53
N GLN A 191 -10.41 11.78 -17.38
CA GLN A 191 -9.64 13.02 -17.33
C GLN A 191 -8.16 12.76 -17.56
N PHE A 192 -7.63 11.66 -17.01
CA PHE A 192 -6.28 11.21 -17.30
C PHE A 192 -6.07 10.99 -18.79
N LEU A 193 -6.87 10.12 -19.44
CA LEU A 193 -6.71 9.84 -20.88
C LEU A 193 -6.81 11.10 -21.76
N LYS A 194 -7.65 12.08 -21.38
CA LYS A 194 -7.72 13.38 -22.07
C LYS A 194 -6.46 14.22 -21.88
N ARG A 195 -5.96 14.35 -20.64
CA ARG A 195 -4.78 15.17 -20.31
C ARG A 195 -3.47 14.51 -20.72
N MET A 196 -3.38 13.18 -20.74
CA MET A 196 -2.17 12.41 -21.03
C MET A 196 -1.47 12.86 -22.31
N GLY A 197 -2.23 13.06 -23.40
CA GLY A 197 -1.70 13.60 -24.65
C GLY A 197 -1.41 15.11 -24.65
N GLN A 198 -2.16 15.90 -23.87
CA GLN A 198 -1.97 17.36 -23.74
C GLN A 198 -0.69 17.69 -22.96
N GLU A 199 -0.47 16.97 -21.87
CA GLU A 199 0.67 17.12 -20.94
C GLU A 199 1.90 16.32 -21.40
N LYS A 200 1.83 15.66 -22.57
CA LYS A 200 2.86 14.77 -23.15
C LYS A 200 3.40 13.72 -22.17
N VAL A 201 2.54 13.11 -21.37
CA VAL A 201 2.92 12.06 -20.40
C VAL A 201 3.63 10.93 -21.12
N SER A 202 4.84 10.61 -20.68
CA SER A 202 5.67 9.54 -21.25
C SER A 202 5.92 8.38 -20.31
N ILE A 203 5.78 8.59 -19.00
CA ILE A 203 6.00 7.56 -17.99
C ILE A 203 4.75 7.50 -17.09
N LEU A 204 4.09 6.35 -17.03
CA LEU A 204 2.90 6.13 -16.22
C LEU A 204 3.22 5.22 -15.02
N ILE A 205 3.09 5.78 -13.82
CA ILE A 205 3.23 5.07 -12.54
C ILE A 205 1.83 4.86 -11.96
N ALA A 206 1.37 3.61 -11.93
CA ALA A 206 0.00 3.28 -11.55
C ALA A 206 -0.10 1.90 -10.87
N ILE A 207 -1.25 1.64 -10.25
CA ILE A 207 -1.58 0.34 -9.63
C ILE A 207 -2.53 -0.50 -10.51
N PRO A 208 -2.65 -1.82 -10.32
CA PRO A 208 -3.45 -2.69 -11.19
C PRO A 208 -4.90 -2.25 -11.43
N THR A 209 -5.58 -1.75 -10.40
CA THR A 209 -6.95 -1.24 -10.51
C THR A 209 -7.05 -0.03 -11.44
N GLN A 210 -6.03 0.83 -11.47
CA GLN A 210 -5.97 1.99 -12.36
C GLN A 210 -5.73 1.57 -13.81
N TYR A 211 -4.83 0.60 -14.07
CA TYR A 211 -4.66 0.02 -15.41
C TYR A 211 -5.97 -0.58 -15.95
N HIS A 212 -6.71 -1.32 -15.10
CA HIS A 212 -8.02 -1.85 -15.45
C HIS A 212 -9.05 -0.74 -15.77
N HIS A 213 -9.13 0.30 -14.92
CA HIS A 213 -10.04 1.43 -15.18
C HIS A 213 -9.68 2.22 -16.45
N LEU A 214 -8.40 2.32 -16.81
CA LEU A 214 -7.93 2.96 -18.04
C LEU A 214 -8.35 2.16 -19.29
N LEU A 215 -8.24 0.83 -19.26
CA LEU A 215 -8.76 -0.05 -20.32
C LEU A 215 -10.27 0.14 -20.54
N LEU A 216 -11.05 0.13 -19.45
CA LEU A 216 -12.51 0.33 -19.52
C LEU A 216 -12.89 1.71 -20.06
N ALA A 217 -12.06 2.73 -19.83
CA ALA A 217 -12.26 4.07 -20.36
C ALA A 217 -11.87 4.19 -21.84
N ALA A 218 -10.77 3.56 -22.26
CA ALA A 218 -10.30 3.56 -23.65
C ALA A 218 -11.27 2.86 -24.61
N LYS A 219 -11.87 1.73 -24.19
CA LYS A 219 -12.94 1.03 -24.94
C LYS A 219 -14.15 1.91 -25.28
N LYS A 220 -14.30 3.08 -24.65
CA LYS A 220 -15.36 4.07 -24.93
C LYS A 220 -14.92 5.16 -25.93
N GLY A 221 -13.90 4.89 -26.75
CA GLY A 221 -13.48 5.73 -27.87
C GLY A 221 -12.46 6.84 -27.55
N LEU A 222 -11.86 6.82 -26.36
CA LEU A 222 -10.86 7.82 -25.93
C LEU A 222 -9.45 7.28 -26.14
N ILE A 223 -8.82 7.58 -27.29
CA ILE A 223 -7.45 7.15 -27.60
C ILE A 223 -6.61 8.32 -28.11
N HIS A 224 -5.80 8.88 -27.21
CA HIS A 224 -4.69 9.80 -27.54
C HIS A 224 -3.43 9.34 -26.80
N HIS A 225 -2.67 8.44 -27.42
CA HIS A 225 -1.37 8.00 -26.92
C HIS A 225 -0.35 8.04 -28.09
N ARG A 226 0.66 8.89 -27.97
CA ARG A 226 1.88 8.88 -28.80
C ARG A 226 3.15 9.20 -28.00
N CYS A 227 3.01 9.46 -26.70
CA CYS A 227 4.09 9.91 -25.83
C CYS A 227 4.50 8.85 -24.78
N LEU A 228 3.60 7.92 -24.42
CA LEU A 228 3.89 6.85 -23.46
C LEU A 228 5.04 5.96 -23.98
N LYS A 229 6.15 5.97 -23.24
CA LYS A 229 7.31 5.08 -23.40
C LYS A 229 7.25 3.93 -22.40
N TYR A 230 6.94 4.23 -21.14
CA TYR A 230 6.97 3.26 -20.04
C TYR A 230 5.68 3.30 -19.21
N CYS A 231 5.17 2.12 -18.87
CA CYS A 231 4.11 1.93 -17.89
C CYS A 231 4.65 0.98 -16.81
N ILE A 232 4.59 1.37 -15.55
CA ILE A 232 5.08 0.57 -14.42
C ILE A 232 3.92 0.29 -13.47
N SER A 233 3.74 -0.99 -13.12
CA SER A 233 2.75 -1.46 -12.15
C SER A 233 3.42 -2.04 -10.91
N GLY A 234 2.89 -1.71 -9.73
CA GLY A 234 3.38 -2.24 -8.46
C GLY A 234 2.31 -2.25 -7.36
N ALA A 235 2.73 -2.52 -6.13
CA ALA A 235 1.92 -2.63 -4.90
C ALA A 235 0.89 -3.78 -4.83
N ALA A 236 0.52 -4.39 -5.97
CA ALA A 236 -0.27 -5.60 -6.06
C ALA A 236 0.01 -6.34 -7.39
N PRO A 237 -0.22 -7.67 -7.47
CA PRO A 237 -0.12 -8.42 -8.72
C PRO A 237 -1.04 -7.86 -9.82
N LEU A 238 -0.58 -7.84 -11.07
CA LEU A 238 -1.37 -7.42 -12.22
C LEU A 238 -1.77 -8.65 -13.05
N PRO A 239 -3.07 -8.94 -13.26
CA PRO A 239 -3.45 -10.10 -14.06
C PRO A 239 -2.89 -10.02 -15.49
N VAL A 240 -2.27 -11.10 -15.97
CA VAL A 240 -1.61 -11.17 -17.30
C VAL A 240 -2.54 -10.71 -18.43
N LYS A 241 -3.83 -11.03 -18.36
CA LYS A 241 -4.86 -10.59 -19.32
C LYS A 241 -5.00 -9.06 -19.39
N VAL A 242 -4.78 -8.35 -18.29
CA VAL A 242 -4.77 -6.87 -18.23
C VAL A 242 -3.51 -6.31 -18.91
N ILE A 243 -2.36 -6.95 -18.73
CA ILE A 243 -1.09 -6.56 -19.39
C ILE A 243 -1.22 -6.69 -20.91
N GLN A 244 -1.70 -7.85 -21.37
CA GLN A 244 -1.94 -8.14 -22.78
C GLN A 244 -2.93 -7.13 -23.39
N ALA A 245 -4.11 -6.97 -22.79
CA ALA A 245 -5.11 -6.02 -23.27
C ALA A 245 -4.61 -4.56 -23.25
N PHE A 246 -3.75 -4.18 -22.30
CA PHE A 246 -3.16 -2.83 -22.26
C PHE A 246 -2.17 -2.62 -23.40
N LYS A 247 -1.30 -3.61 -23.68
CA LYS A 247 -0.39 -3.58 -24.83
C LYS A 247 -1.16 -3.52 -26.16
N GLU A 248 -2.25 -4.27 -26.29
CA GLU A 248 -3.15 -4.21 -27.47
C GLU A 248 -3.85 -2.85 -27.62
N THR A 249 -4.27 -2.22 -26.52
CA THR A 249 -5.05 -0.97 -26.53
C THR A 249 -4.17 0.29 -26.66
N PHE A 250 -2.96 0.26 -26.10
CA PHE A 250 -2.08 1.43 -25.96
C PHE A 250 -0.68 1.25 -26.58
N GLY A 251 -0.44 0.14 -27.27
CA GLY A 251 0.84 -0.15 -27.97
C GLY A 251 2.08 -0.33 -27.06
N VAL A 252 1.93 -0.15 -25.74
CA VAL A 252 3.02 -0.13 -24.75
C VAL A 252 2.83 -1.23 -23.72
N GLY A 253 3.91 -1.92 -23.37
CA GLY A 253 3.91 -2.94 -22.30
C GLY A 253 3.75 -2.31 -20.92
N ILE A 254 3.37 -3.14 -19.93
CA ILE A 254 3.43 -2.77 -18.52
C ILE A 254 4.56 -3.58 -17.88
N LEU A 255 5.48 -2.89 -17.22
CA LEU A 255 6.54 -3.49 -16.41
C LEU A 255 5.99 -3.70 -15.00
N GLU A 256 5.77 -4.96 -14.61
CA GLU A 256 5.46 -5.28 -13.22
C GLU A 256 6.74 -5.17 -12.38
N GLY A 257 6.60 -4.65 -11.16
CA GLY A 257 7.67 -4.58 -10.17
C GLY A 257 7.18 -4.87 -8.75
N TYR A 258 8.10 -5.38 -7.93
CA TYR A 258 7.90 -5.69 -6.53
C TYR A 258 8.73 -4.77 -5.64
N GLY A 259 8.16 -4.42 -4.50
CA GLY A 259 8.71 -3.43 -3.59
C GLY A 259 7.85 -3.21 -2.36
N LEU A 260 8.46 -2.69 -1.31
CA LEU A 260 7.89 -2.48 0.01
C LEU A 260 8.15 -1.05 0.50
N THR A 261 7.52 -0.64 1.60
CA THR A 261 7.87 0.63 2.24
C THR A 261 9.21 0.49 2.96
N GLU A 262 9.42 -0.68 3.56
CA GLU A 262 10.62 -1.17 4.21
C GLU A 262 11.84 -1.29 3.26
N THR A 263 11.63 -1.11 1.95
CA THR A 263 12.66 -1.12 0.89
C THR A 263 12.60 0.11 -0.01
N THR A 264 12.04 1.24 0.46
CA THR A 264 11.99 2.53 -0.26
C THR A 264 11.29 2.49 -1.62
N ALA A 265 10.40 1.50 -1.82
CA ALA A 265 9.82 1.03 -3.07
C ALA A 265 10.59 -0.15 -3.70
N ALA A 266 11.08 -0.03 -4.93
CA ALA A 266 11.25 -1.13 -5.87
C ALA A 266 12.56 -1.92 -5.68
N VAL A 267 12.43 -3.23 -5.51
CA VAL A 267 13.57 -4.16 -5.36
C VAL A 267 13.74 -5.09 -6.55
N ALA A 268 12.65 -5.39 -7.27
CA ALA A 268 12.66 -6.12 -8.52
C ALA A 268 11.71 -5.45 -9.51
N VAL A 269 12.09 -5.37 -10.80
CA VAL A 269 11.23 -4.87 -11.89
C VAL A 269 11.53 -5.62 -13.17
N ASN A 270 10.52 -5.82 -14.01
CA ASN A 270 10.70 -6.41 -15.34
C ASN A 270 11.58 -5.52 -16.23
N PRO A 271 12.63 -6.07 -16.88
CA PRO A 271 13.35 -5.36 -17.94
C PRO A 271 12.41 -5.03 -19.10
N HIS A 272 12.59 -3.90 -19.78
CA HIS A 272 11.65 -3.44 -20.81
C HIS A 272 11.50 -4.41 -21.99
N GLU A 273 12.62 -4.90 -22.54
CA GLU A 273 12.63 -5.80 -23.70
C GLU A 273 12.36 -7.27 -23.34
N GLU A 274 12.63 -7.66 -22.08
CA GLU A 274 12.54 -9.05 -21.61
C GLU A 274 11.40 -9.27 -20.60
N ALA A 275 10.39 -8.38 -20.55
CA ALA A 275 9.32 -8.46 -19.55
C ALA A 275 8.56 -9.79 -19.61
N LYS A 276 8.49 -10.49 -18.47
CA LYS A 276 7.73 -11.74 -18.28
C LYS A 276 6.42 -11.44 -17.53
N PRO A 277 5.24 -11.47 -18.18
CA PRO A 277 3.96 -11.25 -17.50
C PRO A 277 3.73 -12.23 -16.35
N GLY A 278 3.32 -11.74 -15.19
CA GLY A 278 3.14 -12.53 -13.96
C GLY A 278 4.42 -12.70 -13.13
N SER A 279 5.58 -12.34 -13.65
CA SER A 279 6.79 -12.12 -12.86
C SER A 279 6.83 -10.69 -12.35
N VAL A 280 7.46 -10.47 -11.20
CA VAL A 280 7.82 -9.12 -10.73
C VAL A 280 9.19 -8.65 -11.24
N GLY A 281 9.81 -9.43 -12.13
CA GLY A 281 11.06 -9.11 -12.81
C GLY A 281 12.32 -9.61 -12.13
N LYS A 282 13.46 -9.03 -12.52
CA LYS A 282 14.79 -9.34 -11.97
C LYS A 282 15.10 -8.35 -10.84
N ALA A 283 16.01 -8.73 -9.93
CA ALA A 283 16.51 -7.81 -8.90
C ALA A 283 17.12 -6.56 -9.54
N VAL A 284 16.79 -5.39 -9.01
CA VAL A 284 17.33 -4.12 -9.48
C VAL A 284 18.79 -3.98 -9.03
N LYS A 285 19.63 -3.30 -9.82
CA LYS A 285 21.06 -3.15 -9.52
C LYS A 285 21.30 -2.52 -8.14
N GLY A 286 22.33 -3.03 -7.46
CA GLY A 286 22.66 -2.63 -6.08
C GLY A 286 21.84 -3.37 -5.01
N ILE A 287 20.76 -4.07 -5.40
CA ILE A 287 19.88 -4.80 -4.49
C ILE A 287 20.09 -6.30 -4.67
N GLN A 288 20.26 -7.00 -3.55
CA GLN A 288 20.33 -8.45 -3.49
C GLN A 288 18.97 -8.98 -3.04
N ILE A 289 18.46 -9.98 -3.76
CA ILE A 289 17.26 -10.73 -3.37
C ILE A 289 17.63 -12.21 -3.33
N LYS A 290 17.21 -12.91 -2.28
CA LYS A 290 17.24 -14.38 -2.23
C LYS A 290 15.88 -14.92 -1.81
N ILE A 291 15.55 -16.10 -2.31
CA ILE A 291 14.45 -16.92 -1.78
C ILE A 291 15.05 -17.83 -0.72
N ALA A 292 14.48 -17.84 0.48
CA ALA A 292 15.07 -18.54 1.62
C ALA A 292 14.13 -19.52 2.31
N ASP A 293 14.71 -20.55 2.94
CA ASP A 293 14.01 -21.39 3.91
C ASP A 293 13.74 -20.64 5.24
N ASP A 294 13.07 -21.30 6.18
CA ASP A 294 12.76 -20.71 7.49
C ASP A 294 14.01 -20.33 8.32
N HIS A 295 15.14 -21.00 8.04
CA HIS A 295 16.45 -20.76 8.65
C HIS A 295 17.25 -19.64 7.96
N GLY A 296 16.78 -19.12 6.83
CA GLY A 296 17.44 -18.05 6.07
C GLY A 296 18.45 -18.54 5.01
N ASN A 297 18.56 -19.85 4.76
CA ASN A 297 19.41 -20.41 3.71
C ASN A 297 18.77 -20.20 2.34
N ALA A 298 19.58 -19.89 1.32
CA ALA A 298 19.07 -19.72 -0.03
C ALA A 298 18.55 -21.05 -0.62
N LEU A 299 17.36 -21.02 -1.22
CA LEU A 299 16.76 -22.14 -1.92
C LEU A 299 17.15 -22.14 -3.41
N PRO A 300 17.20 -23.31 -4.07
CA PRO A 300 17.44 -23.39 -5.51
C PRO A 300 16.24 -22.85 -6.32
N PRO A 301 16.42 -22.57 -7.63
CA PRO A 301 15.35 -22.10 -8.51
C PRO A 301 14.08 -22.97 -8.46
N ASN A 302 12.94 -22.33 -8.73
CA ASN A 302 11.60 -22.93 -8.72
C ASN A 302 11.16 -23.54 -7.38
N LYS A 303 11.86 -23.26 -6.27
CA LYS A 303 11.39 -23.56 -4.90
C LYS A 303 10.78 -22.32 -4.27
N VAL A 304 9.62 -22.49 -3.64
CA VAL A 304 8.94 -21.44 -2.88
C VAL A 304 9.57 -21.31 -1.51
N GLY A 305 9.90 -20.09 -1.12
CA GLY A 305 10.41 -19.71 0.20
C GLY A 305 10.14 -18.25 0.51
N GLU A 306 10.70 -17.75 1.60
CA GLU A 306 10.56 -16.35 2.00
C GLU A 306 11.49 -15.44 1.18
N VAL A 307 10.96 -14.33 0.68
CA VAL A 307 11.75 -13.33 -0.05
C VAL A 307 12.55 -12.51 0.96
N LEU A 308 13.88 -12.56 0.89
CA LEU A 308 14.79 -11.75 1.69
C LEU A 308 15.49 -10.73 0.79
N VAL A 309 15.55 -9.47 1.24
CA VAL A 309 16.13 -8.34 0.49
C VAL A 309 17.31 -7.73 1.25
N LYS A 310 18.39 -7.36 0.57
CA LYS A 310 19.53 -6.64 1.14
C LYS A 310 20.06 -5.59 0.17
N GLY A 311 20.30 -4.38 0.67
CA GLY A 311 20.80 -3.24 -0.12
C GLY A 311 20.53 -1.92 0.58
N GLU A 312 21.07 -0.83 0.04
CA GLU A 312 20.97 0.51 0.65
C GLU A 312 19.55 1.12 0.60
N VAL A 313 18.62 0.51 -0.14
CA VAL A 313 17.20 0.87 -0.12
C VAL A 313 16.45 0.38 1.13
N VAL A 314 17.04 -0.54 1.91
CA VAL A 314 16.41 -1.11 3.10
C VAL A 314 16.31 -0.07 4.22
N MET A 315 15.15 0.00 4.85
CA MET A 315 14.85 0.94 5.94
C MET A 315 15.85 0.89 7.10
N LYS A 316 15.95 2.00 7.83
CA LYS A 316 16.68 2.06 9.11
C LYS A 316 15.99 1.26 10.23
N GLY A 317 14.69 0.98 10.08
CA GLY A 317 13.87 0.22 11.01
C GLY A 317 12.47 0.79 11.18
N TYR A 318 11.72 0.27 12.15
CA TYR A 318 10.42 0.81 12.54
C TYR A 318 10.56 1.83 13.68
N TYR A 319 9.91 2.98 13.53
CA TYR A 319 9.94 4.09 14.49
C TYR A 319 9.37 3.66 15.85
N ASN A 320 10.17 3.81 16.91
CA ASN A 320 9.89 3.39 18.29
C ASN A 320 9.50 1.90 18.47
N LEU A 321 9.83 1.03 17.50
CA LEU A 321 9.53 -0.41 17.53
C LEU A 321 10.82 -1.24 17.29
N PRO A 322 11.78 -1.22 18.25
CA PRO A 322 13.09 -1.85 18.07
C PRO A 322 13.02 -3.39 18.06
N GLN A 323 12.08 -3.98 18.79
CA GLN A 323 11.90 -5.45 18.82
C GLN A 323 11.43 -5.96 17.45
N GLU A 324 10.35 -5.37 16.91
CA GLU A 324 9.86 -5.74 15.58
C GLU A 324 10.80 -5.32 14.43
N THR A 325 11.74 -4.42 14.70
CA THR A 325 12.85 -4.13 13.78
C THR A 325 13.84 -5.28 13.75
N GLN A 326 14.24 -5.81 14.92
CA GLN A 326 15.16 -6.96 15.03
C GLN A 326 14.55 -8.26 14.50
N GLU A 327 13.22 -8.43 14.59
CA GLU A 327 12.51 -9.59 14.01
C GLU A 327 12.65 -9.65 12.48
N VAL A 328 12.66 -8.50 11.79
CA VAL A 328 12.66 -8.43 10.33
C VAL A 328 14.01 -8.07 9.72
N LEU A 329 14.90 -7.38 10.44
CA LEU A 329 16.25 -7.04 9.98
C LEU A 329 17.29 -7.94 10.68
N ASN A 330 17.89 -8.87 9.94
CA ASN A 330 18.93 -9.77 10.44
C ASN A 330 20.10 -9.88 9.46
N ASP A 331 21.35 -9.73 9.91
CA ASP A 331 22.58 -9.72 9.09
C ASP A 331 22.53 -8.81 7.84
N GLY A 332 21.81 -7.69 7.95
CA GLY A 332 21.55 -6.74 6.86
C GLY A 332 20.53 -7.22 5.82
N TRP A 333 19.84 -8.34 6.06
CA TRP A 333 18.71 -8.80 5.27
C TRP A 333 17.39 -8.41 5.92
N LEU A 334 16.48 -7.84 5.12
CA LEU A 334 15.07 -7.69 5.44
C LEU A 334 14.32 -8.99 5.09
N ARG A 335 13.70 -9.60 6.10
CA ARG A 335 12.64 -10.60 5.95
C ARG A 335 11.34 -9.88 5.58
N THR A 336 10.86 -10.07 4.36
CA THR A 336 9.71 -9.32 3.81
C THR A 336 8.35 -9.82 4.32
N GLY A 337 8.29 -11.06 4.81
CA GLY A 337 7.05 -11.79 5.03
C GLY A 337 6.28 -12.16 3.77
N ASP A 338 6.83 -11.92 2.58
CA ASP A 338 6.32 -12.42 1.29
C ASP A 338 6.96 -13.76 0.95
N LEU A 339 6.16 -14.65 0.37
CA LEU A 339 6.63 -15.91 -0.21
C LEU A 339 6.73 -15.76 -1.72
N GLY A 340 7.72 -16.42 -2.31
CA GLY A 340 7.96 -16.42 -3.74
C GLY A 340 8.97 -17.45 -4.17
N TYR A 341 9.25 -17.50 -5.46
CA TYR A 341 10.35 -18.28 -6.04
C TYR A 341 11.10 -17.44 -7.07
N GLN A 342 12.30 -17.90 -7.43
CA GLN A 342 13.09 -17.38 -8.55
C GLN A 342 13.14 -18.45 -9.63
N ASP A 343 12.94 -18.09 -10.90
CA ASP A 343 13.12 -19.02 -12.03
C ASP A 343 14.60 -19.18 -12.42
N GLU A 344 14.88 -20.06 -13.38
CA GLU A 344 16.22 -20.36 -13.86
C GLU A 344 16.88 -19.20 -14.63
N GLU A 345 16.08 -18.22 -15.09
CA GLU A 345 16.53 -17.01 -15.77
C GLU A 345 16.67 -15.81 -14.81
N GLY A 346 16.47 -16.03 -13.51
CA GLY A 346 16.65 -15.05 -12.44
C GLY A 346 15.43 -14.17 -12.15
N TYR A 347 14.27 -14.46 -12.75
CA TYR A 347 13.02 -13.71 -12.53
C TYR A 347 12.33 -14.15 -11.23
N PHE A 348 11.84 -13.19 -10.47
CA PHE A 348 11.12 -13.42 -9.23
C PHE A 348 9.61 -13.49 -9.44
N TYR A 349 8.95 -14.34 -8.66
CA TYR A 349 7.51 -14.54 -8.66
C TYR A 349 7.01 -14.52 -7.22
N ILE A 350 6.14 -13.55 -6.88
CA ILE A 350 5.56 -13.40 -5.55
C ILE A 350 4.24 -14.16 -5.50
N THR A 351 4.08 -15.08 -4.55
CA THR A 351 2.96 -16.03 -4.51
C THR A 351 1.93 -15.69 -3.45
N GLU A 352 2.35 -15.37 -2.22
CA GLU A 352 1.45 -15.07 -1.10
C GLU A 352 2.19 -14.38 0.06
N ARG A 353 1.48 -13.80 1.04
CA ARG A 353 2.10 -13.45 2.34
C ARG A 353 2.27 -14.72 3.18
N LYS A 354 3.43 -14.95 3.78
CA LYS A 354 3.72 -16.11 4.66
C LYS A 354 2.67 -16.31 5.76
N LYS A 355 2.23 -15.19 6.33
CA LYS A 355 1.18 -15.01 7.35
C LYS A 355 -0.28 -15.13 6.86
N ASP A 356 -0.50 -15.28 5.55
CA ASP A 356 -1.82 -15.47 4.93
C ASP A 356 -2.00 -16.89 4.34
N ILE A 357 -0.94 -17.69 4.28
CA ILE A 357 -1.03 -19.14 4.03
C ILE A 357 -1.98 -19.79 5.04
N ILE A 358 -2.88 -20.62 4.54
CA ILE A 358 -3.84 -21.37 5.34
C ILE A 358 -3.23 -22.74 5.66
N ILE A 359 -3.27 -23.16 6.92
CA ILE A 359 -2.73 -24.46 7.34
C ILE A 359 -3.88 -25.41 7.67
N LYS A 360 -4.14 -26.37 6.76
CA LYS A 360 -5.25 -27.33 6.85
C LYS A 360 -4.82 -28.71 6.38
N GLY A 361 -5.14 -29.76 7.15
CA GLY A 361 -4.79 -31.15 6.89
C GLY A 361 -3.28 -31.45 6.88
N GLY A 362 -2.46 -30.58 7.48
CA GLY A 362 -1.00 -30.60 7.33
C GLY A 362 -0.48 -30.01 6.01
N PHE A 363 -1.35 -29.41 5.19
CA PHE A 363 -0.99 -28.74 3.94
C PHE A 363 -0.97 -27.22 4.10
N ASN A 364 0.04 -26.58 3.49
CA ASN A 364 0.07 -25.15 3.27
C ASN A 364 -0.75 -24.83 2.00
N ILE A 365 -1.82 -24.07 2.16
CA ILE A 365 -2.77 -23.73 1.10
C ILE A 365 -2.70 -22.23 0.82
N SER A 366 -2.52 -21.86 -0.43
CA SER A 366 -2.52 -20.45 -0.86
C SER A 366 -3.95 -19.95 -1.04
N PRO A 367 -4.39 -18.89 -0.33
CA PRO A 367 -5.63 -18.19 -0.65
C PRO A 367 -5.72 -17.77 -2.11
N ALA A 368 -4.62 -17.25 -2.68
CA ALA A 368 -4.60 -16.72 -4.05
C ALA A 368 -5.00 -17.77 -5.11
N GLU A 369 -4.63 -19.05 -4.93
CA GLU A 369 -5.01 -20.14 -5.84
C GLU A 369 -6.54 -20.35 -5.87
N ILE A 370 -7.18 -20.24 -4.71
CA ILE A 370 -8.63 -20.38 -4.55
C ILE A 370 -9.33 -19.10 -5.04
N GLU A 371 -8.79 -17.92 -4.73
CA GLU A 371 -9.28 -16.61 -5.19
C GLU A 371 -9.26 -16.51 -6.73
N GLU A 372 -8.19 -16.95 -7.39
CA GLU A 372 -8.09 -16.94 -8.86
C GLU A 372 -9.15 -17.86 -9.49
N LEU A 373 -9.31 -19.07 -8.95
CA LEU A 373 -10.35 -19.98 -9.41
C LEU A 373 -11.76 -19.39 -9.23
N LEU A 374 -12.05 -18.81 -8.07
CA LEU A 374 -13.33 -18.17 -7.79
C LEU A 374 -13.59 -17.00 -8.75
N CYS A 375 -12.58 -16.16 -9.01
CA CYS A 375 -12.66 -15.07 -9.99
C CYS A 375 -12.79 -15.54 -11.45
N SER A 376 -12.55 -16.83 -11.75
CA SER A 376 -12.81 -17.41 -13.06
C SER A 376 -14.28 -17.84 -13.26
N HIS A 377 -15.08 -17.87 -12.20
CA HIS A 377 -16.51 -18.20 -12.28
C HIS A 377 -17.30 -17.05 -12.91
N PRO A 378 -18.10 -17.25 -13.99
CA PRO A 378 -18.75 -16.16 -14.73
C PRO A 378 -19.61 -15.21 -13.90
N LYS A 379 -20.27 -15.75 -12.86
CA LYS A 379 -21.11 -14.97 -11.92
C LYS A 379 -20.36 -14.29 -10.78
N VAL A 380 -19.04 -14.46 -10.64
CA VAL A 380 -18.25 -13.88 -9.54
C VAL A 380 -17.54 -12.62 -10.05
N LYS A 381 -17.73 -11.52 -9.31
CA LYS A 381 -17.08 -10.24 -9.59
C LYS A 381 -15.72 -10.14 -8.90
N GLU A 382 -15.67 -10.53 -7.63
CA GLU A 382 -14.47 -10.53 -6.79
C GLU A 382 -14.59 -11.65 -5.73
N ALA A 383 -13.46 -12.20 -5.31
CA ALA A 383 -13.38 -13.12 -4.19
C ALA A 383 -12.19 -12.80 -3.28
N ALA A 384 -12.29 -13.18 -2.01
CA ALA A 384 -11.18 -13.18 -1.06
C ALA A 384 -11.28 -14.43 -0.17
N VAL A 385 -10.17 -15.06 0.14
CA VAL A 385 -10.12 -16.30 0.91
C VAL A 385 -9.21 -16.10 2.13
N VAL A 386 -9.61 -16.64 3.27
CA VAL A 386 -8.82 -16.61 4.51
C VAL A 386 -8.95 -17.93 5.27
N GLY A 387 -7.92 -18.27 6.03
CA GLY A 387 -8.02 -19.25 7.11
C GLY A 387 -8.76 -18.62 8.28
N GLN A 388 -9.72 -19.35 8.84
CA GLN A 388 -10.36 -19.01 10.12
C GLN A 388 -10.15 -20.16 11.11
N LYS A 389 -9.68 -19.82 12.30
CA LYS A 389 -9.66 -20.72 13.46
C LYS A 389 -10.84 -20.39 14.36
N GLU A 390 -11.70 -21.37 14.64
CA GLU A 390 -12.69 -21.23 15.71
C GLU A 390 -12.03 -21.12 17.10
N LYS A 391 -10.87 -21.77 17.28
CA LYS A 391 -10.04 -21.78 18.49
C LYS A 391 -8.57 -21.98 18.11
N GLU A 392 -7.66 -21.49 18.93
CA GLU A 392 -6.20 -21.48 18.66
C GLU A 392 -5.64 -22.89 18.37
N ASP A 393 -6.10 -23.89 19.14
CA ASP A 393 -5.75 -25.31 19.00
C ASP A 393 -6.48 -26.05 17.86
N ARG A 394 -7.38 -25.39 17.13
CA ARG A 394 -8.06 -25.98 15.97
C ARG A 394 -7.32 -25.67 14.67
N GLU A 395 -7.43 -26.62 13.76
CA GLU A 395 -7.06 -26.49 12.35
C GLU A 395 -7.85 -25.35 11.68
N GLU A 396 -7.29 -24.74 10.63
CA GLU A 396 -7.96 -23.64 9.93
C GLU A 396 -9.03 -24.15 8.96
N ALA A 397 -10.24 -23.61 9.08
CA ALA A 397 -11.27 -23.69 8.06
C ALA A 397 -10.98 -22.67 6.95
N ILE A 398 -11.19 -23.06 5.69
CA ILE A 398 -11.08 -22.18 4.53
C ILE A 398 -12.42 -21.46 4.36
N LYS A 399 -12.41 -20.14 4.54
CA LYS A 399 -13.59 -19.30 4.30
C LYS A 399 -13.40 -18.41 3.08
N ALA A 400 -14.33 -18.53 2.12
CA ALA A 400 -14.38 -17.71 0.93
C ALA A 400 -15.44 -16.60 1.05
N PHE A 401 -15.02 -15.36 0.88
CA PHE A 401 -15.89 -14.18 0.77
C PHE A 401 -16.07 -13.87 -0.70
N VAL A 402 -17.32 -13.91 -1.18
CA VAL A 402 -17.64 -13.80 -2.62
C VAL A 402 -18.52 -12.58 -2.87
N VAL A 403 -18.16 -11.78 -3.87
CA VAL A 403 -18.99 -10.70 -4.40
C VAL A 403 -19.57 -11.16 -5.74
N PRO A 404 -20.89 -11.36 -5.86
CA PRO A 404 -21.53 -11.68 -7.14
C PRO A 404 -21.36 -10.56 -8.18
N ALA A 405 -21.47 -10.92 -9.45
CA ALA A 405 -21.64 -9.97 -10.54
C ALA A 405 -23.00 -9.26 -10.45
N GLU A 406 -23.11 -8.11 -11.10
CA GLU A 406 -24.31 -7.27 -11.02
C GLU A 406 -25.50 -7.97 -11.68
N GLY A 407 -26.56 -8.23 -10.90
CA GLY A 407 -27.74 -8.96 -11.35
C GLY A 407 -27.63 -10.49 -11.28
N GLU A 408 -26.49 -11.05 -10.85
CA GLU A 408 -26.31 -12.49 -10.71
C GLU A 408 -26.61 -12.98 -9.29
N GLU A 409 -27.34 -14.08 -9.19
CA GLU A 409 -27.54 -14.83 -7.95
C GLU A 409 -26.64 -16.06 -7.89
N LEU A 410 -26.09 -16.32 -6.70
CA LEU A 410 -25.15 -17.39 -6.41
C LEU A 410 -25.51 -18.03 -5.07
N THR A 411 -25.40 -19.36 -5.03
CA THR A 411 -25.51 -20.17 -3.81
C THR A 411 -24.13 -20.68 -3.37
N SER A 412 -23.96 -20.91 -2.07
CA SER A 412 -22.73 -21.52 -1.54
C SER A 412 -22.47 -22.91 -2.14
N ALA A 413 -23.54 -23.64 -2.50
CA ALA A 413 -23.45 -24.94 -3.16
C ALA A 413 -22.89 -24.88 -4.60
N GLU A 414 -23.29 -23.88 -5.41
CA GLU A 414 -22.70 -23.64 -6.74
C GLU A 414 -21.20 -23.34 -6.62
N ILE A 415 -20.81 -22.45 -5.70
CA ILE A 415 -19.41 -22.07 -5.49
C ILE A 415 -18.56 -23.26 -5.02
N ILE A 416 -19.01 -23.98 -3.98
CA ILE A 416 -18.31 -25.17 -3.47
C ILE A 416 -18.24 -26.26 -4.53
N GLY A 417 -19.32 -26.47 -5.30
CA GLY A 417 -19.34 -27.42 -6.43
C GLY A 417 -18.35 -27.06 -7.53
N TYR A 418 -18.27 -25.78 -7.90
CA TYR A 418 -17.32 -25.27 -8.89
C TYR A 418 -15.86 -25.49 -8.46
N CYS A 419 -15.56 -25.26 -7.18
CA CYS A 419 -14.27 -25.55 -6.57
C CYS A 419 -13.95 -27.06 -6.55
N ARG A 420 -14.90 -27.91 -6.12
CA ARG A 420 -14.71 -29.38 -6.07
C ARG A 420 -14.37 -30.02 -7.41
N MET A 421 -14.82 -29.44 -8.52
CA MET A 421 -14.50 -29.96 -9.86
C MET A 421 -13.08 -29.60 -10.33
N ARG A 422 -12.34 -28.73 -9.62
CA ARG A 422 -11.07 -28.13 -10.10
C ARG A 422 -9.94 -28.07 -9.07
N LEU A 423 -10.26 -28.19 -7.78
CA LEU A 423 -9.30 -28.22 -6.68
C LEU A 423 -9.25 -29.60 -6.02
N ALA A 424 -8.10 -29.92 -5.43
CA ALA A 424 -8.00 -31.01 -4.47
C ALA A 424 -8.94 -30.76 -3.28
N SER A 425 -9.53 -31.82 -2.73
CA SER A 425 -10.59 -31.75 -1.70
C SER A 425 -10.24 -30.89 -0.49
N TYR A 426 -8.98 -30.93 -0.03
CA TYR A 426 -8.50 -30.15 1.11
C TYR A 426 -8.41 -28.63 0.85
N LYS A 427 -8.39 -28.18 -0.41
CA LYS A 427 -8.38 -26.75 -0.81
C LYS A 427 -9.78 -26.18 -1.06
N VAL A 428 -10.83 -27.00 -1.02
CA VAL A 428 -12.20 -26.53 -1.22
C VAL A 428 -12.64 -25.70 -0.01
N PRO A 429 -13.26 -24.52 -0.19
CA PRO A 429 -13.83 -23.75 0.92
C PRO A 429 -14.83 -24.55 1.75
N ASP A 430 -14.68 -24.49 3.07
CA ASP A 430 -15.64 -25.04 4.04
C ASP A 430 -16.85 -24.11 4.16
N GLU A 431 -16.60 -22.80 4.13
CA GLU A 431 -17.61 -21.75 4.22
C GLU A 431 -17.54 -20.81 3.01
N VAL A 432 -18.71 -20.38 2.54
CA VAL A 432 -18.86 -19.33 1.52
C VAL A 432 -19.82 -18.26 2.05
N GLU A 433 -19.35 -17.02 2.07
CA GLU A 433 -20.08 -15.87 2.58
C GLU A 433 -20.21 -14.78 1.52
N PHE A 434 -21.44 -14.40 1.18
CA PHE A 434 -21.69 -13.40 0.14
C PHE A 434 -21.62 -11.97 0.70
N ARG A 435 -20.92 -11.09 -0.02
CA ARG A 435 -20.74 -9.68 0.32
C ARG A 435 -21.08 -8.79 -0.86
N GLN A 436 -21.56 -7.57 -0.59
CA GLN A 436 -21.75 -6.55 -1.63
C GLN A 436 -20.42 -5.97 -2.13
N ASN A 437 -19.43 -5.86 -1.23
CA ASN A 437 -18.07 -5.38 -1.52
C ASN A 437 -17.09 -6.01 -0.52
N LEU A 438 -15.82 -6.14 -0.91
CA LEU A 438 -14.71 -6.55 -0.02
C LEU A 438 -14.04 -5.32 0.61
N PRO A 439 -13.48 -5.43 1.84
CA PRO A 439 -12.70 -4.37 2.46
C PRO A 439 -11.40 -4.15 1.68
N LYS A 440 -11.09 -2.90 1.36
CA LYS A 440 -9.95 -2.53 0.50
C LYS A 440 -9.16 -1.35 1.07
N SER A 441 -7.85 -1.36 0.84
CA SER A 441 -6.98 -0.21 1.09
C SER A 441 -7.30 0.96 0.17
N ALA A 442 -6.69 2.13 0.44
CA ALA A 442 -6.72 3.26 -0.49
C ALA A 442 -6.09 2.95 -1.87
N THR A 443 -5.26 1.90 -1.97
CA THR A 443 -4.71 1.36 -3.23
C THR A 443 -5.56 0.22 -3.82
N GLY A 444 -6.77 -0.03 -3.30
CA GLY A 444 -7.69 -1.05 -3.81
C GLY A 444 -7.31 -2.50 -3.48
N LYS A 445 -6.19 -2.76 -2.79
CA LYS A 445 -5.78 -4.09 -2.33
C LYS A 445 -6.74 -4.57 -1.24
N VAL A 446 -7.24 -5.81 -1.36
CA VAL A 446 -8.12 -6.41 -0.36
C VAL A 446 -7.41 -6.52 0.99
N LEU A 447 -8.08 -6.08 2.05
CA LEU A 447 -7.58 -6.13 3.42
C LEU A 447 -8.04 -7.42 4.09
N ARG A 448 -7.44 -8.57 3.72
CA ARG A 448 -7.81 -9.90 4.27
C ARG A 448 -7.86 -9.96 5.80
N LYS A 449 -7.08 -9.13 6.51
CA LYS A 449 -7.15 -9.01 7.98
C LYS A 449 -8.54 -8.60 8.49
N GLU A 450 -9.25 -7.77 7.73
CA GLU A 450 -10.59 -7.27 8.06
C GLU A 450 -11.70 -8.32 7.77
N LEU A 451 -11.35 -9.46 7.17
CA LEU A 451 -12.21 -10.62 6.91
C LEU A 451 -11.98 -11.79 7.88
N ARG A 452 -10.97 -11.73 8.75
CA ARG A 452 -10.71 -12.79 9.74
C ARG A 452 -11.66 -12.68 10.92
N GLN A 453 -12.10 -13.83 11.45
CA GLN A 453 -12.95 -13.90 12.64
C GLN A 453 -12.26 -13.19 13.82
N GLY A 454 -13.03 -12.45 14.60
CA GLY A 454 -12.50 -11.68 15.74
C GLY A 454 -11.77 -10.38 15.37
N TYR A 455 -11.65 -10.02 14.08
CA TYR A 455 -11.17 -8.68 13.71
C TYR A 455 -12.11 -7.61 14.24
N LYS A 456 -11.66 -6.91 15.28
CA LYS A 456 -12.24 -5.63 15.68
C LYS A 456 -11.53 -4.53 14.94
N ASP A 457 -12.28 -3.75 14.17
CA ASP A 457 -11.77 -2.49 13.66
C ASP A 457 -11.67 -1.49 14.83
N LEU A 458 -10.50 -1.43 15.49
CA LEU A 458 -10.23 -0.48 16.59
C LEU A 458 -10.37 1.00 16.17
N ARG A 459 -10.53 1.27 14.87
CA ARG A 459 -10.74 2.59 14.27
C ARG A 459 -12.24 2.93 14.21
N VAL A 460 -13.12 1.95 14.42
CA VAL A 460 -14.57 2.11 14.56
C VAL A 460 -14.90 2.17 16.05
N ILE A 461 -15.20 3.37 16.54
CA ILE A 461 -15.80 3.54 17.86
C ILE A 461 -17.28 3.19 17.72
N GLU A 462 -17.65 1.99 18.18
CA GLU A 462 -19.05 1.64 18.39
C GLU A 462 -19.63 2.56 19.47
N ARG A 463 -20.84 3.08 19.21
CA ARG A 463 -21.61 3.81 20.22
C ARG A 463 -22.42 2.80 21.02
N GLU A 464 -22.18 2.77 22.32
CA GLU A 464 -23.23 2.50 23.31
C GLU A 464 -24.24 3.67 23.33
#